data_AF-A0A258SX77-F1
#
_entry.id   AF-A0A258SX77-F1
#
_cell.length_a   1.000
_cell.length_b   1.000
_cell.length_c   1.000
_cell.angle_alpha   90.00
_cell.angle_beta   90.00
_cell.angle_gamma   90.00
#
_symmetry.space_group_name_H-M   'P 1'
#
loop_
_entity.id
_entity.type
_entity.pdbx_description
1 polymer ?
#
loop_
_entity_poly.entity_id
_entity_poly.type
_entity_poly.pdbx_seq_one_letter_code
_entity_poly.pdbx_strand_id
1 'polypeptide(L)' 'ARLGETRQVLVITHLPQVAALGQHHLRVSKALVNGQTLSTIAPLDAGMRIEEVARMLGGLEITETTRKHAGEMLGMH' A
#
# COMPACT_ATOMS: atom_id res chain seq x y z
N ALA A 1 15.94 -1.14 -16.17
CA ALA A 1 16.92 -0.47 -15.28
C ALA A 1 16.37 -0.49 -13.85
N ARG A 2 17.16 -0.91 -12.85
CA ARG A 2 16.76 -0.95 -11.42
C ARG A 2 17.13 0.37 -10.73
N LEU A 3 16.41 1.45 -11.06
CA LEU A 3 16.70 2.81 -10.55
C LEU A 3 16.68 2.89 -9.02
N GLY A 4 15.76 2.17 -8.38
CA GLY A 4 15.62 2.13 -6.91
C GLY A 4 16.78 1.47 -6.17
N GLU A 5 17.70 0.79 -6.85
CA GLU A 5 18.89 0.22 -6.21
C GLU A 5 20.00 1.25 -5.96
N THR A 6 20.01 2.36 -6.72
CA THR A 6 21.07 3.37 -6.68
C THR A 6 20.58 4.76 -6.29
N ARG A 7 19.26 4.96 -6.26
CA ARG A 7 18.63 6.23 -5.90
C ARG A 7 17.36 5.98 -5.09
N GLN A 8 17.01 6.94 -4.23
CA GLN A 8 15.69 6.98 -3.62
C GLN A 8 14.66 7.39 -4.67
N VAL A 9 13.64 6.56 -4.86
CA VAL A 9 12.52 6.83 -5.77
C VAL A 9 11.25 6.97 -4.93
N LEU A 10 10.56 8.09 -5.11
CA LEU A 10 9.27 8.38 -4.47
C LEU A 10 8.19 8.27 -5.54
N VAL A 11 7.20 7.41 -5.31
CA VAL A 11 6.07 7.18 -6.22
C VAL A 11 4.78 7.31 -5.44
N ILE A 12 3.81 8.04 -6.00
CA ILE A 12 2.42 8.03 -5.54
C ILE A 12 1.64 7.18 -6.54
N THR A 13 0.98 6.12 -6.07
CA THR A 13 0.27 5.19 -6.95
C THR A 13 -1.04 4.71 -6.32
N HIS A 14 -2.00 4.37 -7.18
CA HIS A 14 -3.20 3.63 -6.81
C HIS A 14 -3.17 2.18 -7.34
N LEU A 15 -2.11 1.81 -8.08
CA LEU A 15 -1.95 0.48 -8.65
C LEU A 15 -1.26 -0.45 -7.65
N PRO A 16 -1.89 -1.58 -7.25
CA PRO A 16 -1.31 -2.50 -6.28
C PRO A 16 0.02 -3.10 -6.75
N GLN A 17 0.17 -3.30 -8.08
CA GLN A 17 1.39 -3.84 -8.69
C GLN A 17 2.60 -2.92 -8.47
N VAL A 18 2.37 -1.61 -8.50
CA VAL A 18 3.43 -0.63 -8.28
C VAL A 18 3.74 -0.51 -6.78
N ALA A 19 2.71 -0.49 -5.94
CA ALA A 19 2.87 -0.40 -4.49
C ALA A 19 3.60 -1.63 -3.90
N ALA A 20 3.34 -2.83 -4.44
CA ALA A 20 3.99 -4.07 -4.02
C ALA A 20 5.52 -4.06 -4.23
N LEU A 21 5.99 -3.37 -5.28
CA LEU A 21 7.43 -3.28 -5.61
C LEU A 21 8.22 -2.33 -4.70
N GLY A 22 7.55 -1.49 -3.90
CA GLY A 22 8.20 -0.54 -3.01
C GLY A 22 8.89 -1.21 -1.82
N GLN A 23 10.10 -0.77 -1.46
CA GLN A 23 10.76 -1.22 -0.24
C GLN A 23 10.02 -0.70 1.02
N HIS A 24 9.51 0.53 0.95
CA HIS A 24 8.68 1.14 1.98
C HIS A 24 7.31 1.48 1.41
N HIS A 25 6.26 1.28 2.21
CA HIS A 25 4.90 1.61 1.83
C HIS A 25 4.32 2.57 2.87
N LEU A 26 3.98 3.78 2.42
CA LEU A 26 3.30 4.80 3.21
C LEU A 26 1.86 4.91 2.73
N ARG A 27 0.90 4.87 3.66
CA ARG A 27 -0.50 5.13 3.35
C ARG A 27 -0.85 6.57 3.66
N VAL A 28 -1.47 7.24 2.69
CA VAL A 28 -2.09 8.55 2.86
C VAL A 28 -3.58 8.34 3.13
N SER A 29 -4.09 8.90 4.22
CA SER A 29 -5.52 8.87 4.55
C SER A 29 -6.02 10.25 4.94
N LYS A 30 -7.32 10.50 4.71
CA LYS A 30 -8.00 11.72 5.13
C LYS A 30 -8.97 11.42 6.26
N ALA A 31 -9.04 12.30 7.25
CA ALA A 31 -10.01 12.23 8.34
C ALA A 31 -10.56 13.62 8.65
N LEU A 32 -11.82 13.69 9.06
CA LEU A 32 -12.41 14.93 9.57
C LEU A 32 -12.00 15.10 11.04
N VAL A 33 -11.30 16.18 11.36
CA VAL A 33 -10.86 16.53 12.71
C VAL A 33 -11.32 17.96 12.98
N ASN A 34 -12.17 18.14 14.00
CA ASN A 34 -12.72 19.46 14.37
C ASN A 34 -13.34 20.23 13.18
N GLY A 35 -14.11 19.53 12.34
CA GLY A 35 -14.77 20.11 11.16
C GLY A 35 -13.84 20.37 9.96
N GLN A 36 -12.56 20.02 10.05
CA GLN A 36 -11.59 20.19 8.96
C GLN A 36 -11.10 18.83 8.45
N THR A 37 -10.97 18.68 7.14
CA THR A 37 -10.38 17.48 6.53
C THR A 37 -8.87 17.56 6.60
N LEU A 38 -8.25 16.72 7.43
CA LEU A 38 -6.80 16.62 7.57
C LEU A 38 -6.28 15.37 6.84
N SER A 39 -5.07 15.48 6.28
CA SER A 39 -4.37 14.35 5.66
C SER A 39 -3.27 13.85 6.59
N THR A 40 -3.20 12.53 6.76
CA THR A 40 -2.19 11.85 7.57
C THR A 40 -1.43 10.86 6.71
N ILE A 41 -0.14 10.72 6.98
CA ILE A 41 0.73 9.73 6.36
C ILE A 41 1.21 8.79 7.45
N ALA A 42 1.07 7.48 7.25
CA ALA A 42 1.56 6.47 8.18
C ALA A 42 2.33 5.37 7.42
N PRO A 43 3.46 4.88 7.96
CA PRO A 43 4.12 3.71 7.42
C PRO A 43 3.27 2.45 7.67
N LEU A 44 3.36 1.49 6.75
CA LEU A 44 2.72 0.19 6.87
C LEU A 44 3.76 -0.88 7.19
N ASP A 45 3.49 -1.68 8.23
CA ASP A 45 4.23 -2.91 8.48
C ASP A 45 3.86 -4.02 7.49
N ALA A 46 4.50 -5.19 7.59
CA ALA A 46 4.27 -6.30 6.66
C ALA A 46 2.79 -6.74 6.58
N GLY A 47 2.11 -6.87 7.73
CA GLY A 47 0.70 -7.27 7.76
C GLY A 47 -0.21 -6.18 7.19
N MET A 48 0.02 -4.92 7.59
CA MET A 48 -0.73 -3.78 7.07
C MET A 48 -0.51 -3.58 5.56
N ARG A 49 0.67 -3.92 5.03
CA ARG A 49 0.96 -3.91 3.59
C ARG A 49 0.11 -4.93 2.84
N ILE A 50 -0.06 -6.14 3.37
CA ILE A 50 -0.93 -7.16 2.76
C ILE A 50 -2.37 -6.63 2.71
N GLU A 51 -2.89 -6.09 3.82
CA GLU A 51 -4.25 -5.54 3.85
C GLU A 51 -4.43 -4.36 2.88
N GLU A 52 -3.46 -3.45 2.79
CA GLU A 52 -3.58 -2.30 1.88
C GLU A 52 -3.50 -2.71 0.41
N VAL A 53 -2.61 -3.65 0.06
CA VAL A 53 -2.54 -4.18 -1.31
C VAL A 53 -3.80 -4.98 -1.65
N ALA A 54 -4.33 -5.78 -0.71
CA ALA A 54 -5.59 -6.49 -0.88
C ALA A 54 -6.76 -5.52 -1.08
N ARG A 55 -6.81 -4.42 -0.31
CA ARG A 55 -7.79 -3.33 -0.49
C ARG A 55 -7.65 -2.66 -1.86
N MET A 56 -6.43 -2.43 -2.34
CA MET A 56 -6.19 -1.87 -3.68
C MET A 56 -6.61 -2.85 -4.80
N LEU A 57 -6.56 -4.16 -4.57
CA LEU A 57 -6.98 -5.21 -5.51
C LEU A 57 -8.51 -5.44 -5.52
N GLY A 58 -9.11 -5.62 -4.34
CA GLY A 58 -10.53 -5.97 -4.16
C GLY A 58 -11.46 -4.77 -3.99
N GLY A 59 -10.92 -3.56 -3.85
CA GLY A 59 -11.69 -2.35 -3.62
C GLY A 59 -12.34 -2.33 -2.24
N LEU A 60 -13.68 -2.39 -2.21
CA LEU A 60 -14.47 -2.34 -0.98
C LEU A 60 -14.56 -3.71 -0.28
N GLU A 61 -14.41 -4.81 -1.01
CA GLU A 61 -14.51 -6.17 -0.47
C GLU A 61 -13.13 -6.80 -0.37
N ILE A 62 -12.64 -6.95 0.87
CA ILE A 62 -11.40 -7.66 1.16
C ILE A 62 -11.75 -9.10 1.55
N THR A 63 -11.45 -10.05 0.68
CA THR A 63 -11.63 -11.48 0.89
C THR A 63 -10.31 -12.16 1.22
N GLU A 64 -10.38 -13.39 1.74
CA GLU A 64 -9.19 -14.23 1.92
C GLU A 64 -8.42 -14.43 0.62
N THR A 65 -9.12 -14.61 -0.51
CA THR A 65 -8.50 -14.71 -1.84
C THR A 65 -7.72 -13.45 -2.21
N THR A 66 -8.26 -12.26 -1.93
CA THR A 66 -7.55 -11.00 -2.21
C THR A 66 -6.33 -10.81 -1.32
N ARG A 67 -6.38 -11.25 -0.04
CA ARG A 67 -5.21 -11.23 0.85
C ARG A 67 -4.13 -12.19 0.39
N LYS A 68 -4.51 -13.40 -0.03
CA LYS A 68 -3.57 -14.38 -0.57
C LYS A 68 -2.85 -13.84 -1.80
N HIS A 69 -3.60 -13.27 -2.76
CA HIS A 69 -3.01 -12.64 -3.95
C HIS A 69 -2.09 -11.46 -3.58
N ALA A 70 -2.49 -10.63 -2.60
CA ALA A 70 -1.62 -9.56 -2.11
C ALA A 70 -0.32 -10.09 -1.48
N GLY A 71 -0.38 -11.16 -0.69
CA GLY A 71 0.78 -11.85 -0.14
C GLY A 71 1.73 -12.37 -1.23
N GLU A 72 1.17 -13.03 -2.26
CA GLU A 72 1.92 -13.48 -3.45
C GLU A 72 2.66 -12.32 -4.13
N MET A 73 2.00 -11.18 -4.34
CA MET A 73 2.60 -10.00 -4.95
C MET A 73 3.72 -9.38 -4.11
N LEU A 74 3.61 -9.47 -2.78
CA LEU A 74 4.59 -8.95 -1.83
C LEU A 74 5.74 -9.93 -1.55
N GLY A 75 5.64 -11.19 -2.03
CA GLY A 75 6.57 -12.26 -1.66
C GLY A 75 6.49 -12.61 -0.16
N MET A 76 5.33 -12.39 0.45
CA MET A 76 5.05 -12.61 1.87
C MET A 76 3.97 -13.69 1.97
N HIS A 77 4.38 -14.91 2.32
CA HIS A 77 3.52 -16.09 2.48
C HIS A 77 3.62 -16.64 3.90
#